data_AF-A0A935ZHU8-F1
#
_entry.id   AF-A0A935ZHU8-F1
#
_cell.length_a   1.000
_cell.length_b   1.000
_cell.length_c   1.000
_cell.angle_alpha   90.00
_cell.angle_beta   90.00
_cell.angle_gamma   90.00
#
_symmetry.space_group_name_H-M   'P 1'
#
loop_
_entity.id
_entity.type
_entity.pdbx_description
1 polymer ?
#
loop_
_entity_poly.entity_id
_entity_poly.type
_entity_poly.pdbx_seq_one_letter_code
_entity_poly.pdbx_strand_id
1 'polypeptide(L)' 'MRSRTIEQGRWMALALVVTSACAAVPQNRREYLADPTMALQDDPLEARANRKLYTSREGAAGGDARPAGGGCGCSN' A
#
# COMPACT_ATOMS: atom_id res chain seq x y z
N MET A 1 -16.25 21.27 33.66
CA MET A 1 -14.89 20.97 33.14
C MET A 1 -14.65 19.46 32.94
N ARG A 2 -15.02 18.60 33.90
CA ARG A 2 -14.85 17.13 33.84
C ARG A 2 -15.68 16.38 32.77
N SER A 3 -16.76 16.98 32.26
CA SER A 3 -17.60 16.40 31.19
C SER A 3 -16.94 16.50 29.80
N ARG A 4 -16.28 17.63 29.51
CA ARG A 4 -15.58 17.82 28.22
C ARG A 4 -14.37 16.90 28.04
N THR A 5 -13.67 16.56 29.13
CA THR A 5 -12.55 15.61 29.10
C THR A 5 -13.00 14.16 28.88
N ILE A 6 -14.20 13.79 29.34
CA ILE A 6 -14.78 12.45 29.10
C ILE A 6 -15.22 12.30 27.65
N GLU A 7 -15.86 13.33 27.08
CA GLU A 7 -16.24 13.32 25.66
C GLU A 7 -15.02 13.33 24.73
N GLN A 8 -14.00 14.13 25.04
CA GLN A 8 -12.72 14.12 24.30
C GLN A 8 -12.04 12.74 24.34
N GLY A 9 -12.01 12.08 25.50
CA GLY A 9 -11.48 10.72 25.62
C GLY A 9 -12.26 9.70 24.78
N ARG A 10 -13.58 9.87 24.67
CA ARG A 10 -14.46 8.99 23.87
C ARG A 10 -14.19 9.09 22.37
N TRP A 11 -13.98 10.31 21.86
CA TRP A 11 -13.62 10.54 20.46
C TRP A 11 -12.21 10.00 20.14
N MET A 12 -11.27 10.17 21.07
CA MET A 12 -9.91 9.67 20.92
C MET A 12 -9.85 8.13 20.89
N ALA A 13 -10.65 7.46 21.73
CA ALA A 13 -10.77 6.00 21.74
C ALA A 13 -11.42 5.47 20.44
N LEU A 14 -12.46 6.15 19.94
CA LEU A 14 -13.11 5.78 18.67
C LEU A 14 -12.15 5.87 17.49
N ALA A 15 -11.35 6.93 17.41
CA ALA A 15 -10.36 7.12 16.35
C ALA A 15 -9.26 6.03 16.35
N LEU A 16 -8.88 5.56 17.54
CA LEU A 16 -7.88 4.51 17.69
C LEU A 16 -8.38 3.14 17.20
N VAL A 17 -9.66 2.83 17.41
CA VAL A 17 -10.24 1.55 16.95
C VAL A 17 -10.30 1.50 15.42
N VAL A 18 -10.74 2.58 14.77
CA VAL A 18 -10.95 2.61 13.32
C VAL A 18 -9.66 2.48 12.52
N THR A 19 -8.52 2.95 13.05
CA THR A 19 -7.23 2.89 12.35
C THR A 19 -6.47 1.58 12.53
N SER A 20 -6.91 0.70 13.45
CA SER A 20 -6.22 -0.56 13.78
C SER A 20 -6.33 -1.68 12.73
N ALA A 21 -7.20 -1.51 11.71
CA ALA A 21 -7.45 -2.54 10.70
C ALA A 21 -6.48 -2.54 9.50
N CYS A 22 -5.54 -1.61 9.43
CA CYS A 22 -4.60 -1.52 8.30
C CYS A 22 -3.43 -2.51 8.51
N ALA A 23 -3.51 -3.71 7.91
CA ALA A 23 -2.46 -4.72 7.97
C ALA A 23 -1.82 -4.95 6.60
N ALA A 24 -0.49 -4.86 6.51
CA ALA A 24 0.26 -5.23 5.32
C ALA A 24 0.31 -6.76 5.18
N VAL A 25 -0.49 -7.33 4.27
CA VAL A 25 -0.52 -8.78 4.01
C VAL A 25 0.49 -9.14 2.92
N PRO A 26 1.47 -10.03 3.22
CA PRO A 26 2.44 -10.48 2.22
C PRO A 26 1.76 -11.29 1.12
N GLN A 27 2.34 -11.26 -0.10
CA GLN A 27 1.72 -11.84 -1.29
C GLN A 27 1.39 -13.34 -1.13
N ASN A 28 2.23 -14.09 -0.43
CA ASN A 28 2.03 -15.52 -0.16
C ASN A 28 0.84 -15.84 0.75
N ARG A 29 0.30 -14.84 1.47
CA ARG A 29 -0.88 -14.99 2.33
C ARG A 29 -2.17 -14.49 1.68
N ARG A 30 -2.15 -14.20 0.38
CA ARG A 30 -3.32 -13.74 -0.38
C ARG A 30 -4.10 -14.86 -1.05
N GLU A 31 -3.71 -16.13 -0.84
CA GLU A 31 -4.36 -17.33 -1.40
C GLU A 31 -4.77 -17.13 -2.86
N TYR A 32 -6.07 -17.10 -3.15
CA TYR A 32 -6.65 -16.94 -4.50
C TYR A 32 -6.37 -15.58 -5.15
N LEU A 33 -6.09 -14.52 -4.38
CA LEU A 33 -5.74 -13.19 -4.90
C LEU A 33 -4.32 -13.13 -5.45
N ALA A 34 -3.50 -14.16 -5.23
CA ALA A 34 -2.15 -14.27 -5.79
C ALA A 34 -2.07 -15.26 -6.97
N ASP A 35 -3.21 -15.71 -7.50
CA ASP A 35 -3.23 -16.63 -8.64
C ASP A 35 -2.60 -15.97 -9.88
N PRO A 36 -1.60 -16.61 -10.52
CA PRO A 36 -0.95 -16.06 -11.71
C PRO A 36 -1.90 -15.84 -12.90
N THR A 37 -3.04 -16.53 -12.98
CA THR A 37 -4.03 -16.27 -14.05
C THR A 37 -4.80 -14.97 -13.83
N MET A 38 -4.76 -14.39 -12.63
CA MET A 38 -5.34 -13.08 -12.32
C MET A 38 -4.31 -11.94 -12.47
N ALA A 39 -3.14 -12.23 -13.06
CA ALA A 39 -2.13 -11.21 -13.32
C ALA A 39 -2.67 -10.15 -14.29
N LEU A 40 -2.58 -8.89 -13.88
CA LEU A 40 -3.05 -7.74 -14.66
C LEU A 40 -2.18 -7.44 -15.91
N GLN A 41 -1.08 -8.16 -16.07
CA GLN A 41 -0.06 -7.93 -17.09
C GLN A 41 0.40 -9.28 -17.64
N ASP A 42 0.37 -9.43 -18.96
CA ASP A 42 0.73 -10.66 -19.65
C ASP A 42 2.25 -10.94 -19.59
N ASP A 43 3.08 -9.90 -19.78
CA ASP A 43 4.54 -10.01 -19.71
C ASP A 43 5.10 -9.27 -18.48
N PRO A 44 5.61 -10.00 -17.46
CA PRO A 44 6.16 -9.40 -16.24
C PRO A 44 7.52 -8.71 -16.46
N LEU A 45 8.24 -8.99 -17.54
CA LEU A 45 9.51 -8.34 -17.89
C LEU A 45 9.25 -6.99 -18.55
N GLU A 46 8.36 -6.95 -19.54
CA GLU A 46 7.95 -5.71 -20.21
C GLU A 46 7.32 -4.73 -19.21
N ALA A 47 6.40 -5.22 -18.37
CA ALA A 47 5.77 -4.41 -17.32
C ALA A 47 6.78 -3.82 -16.33
N ARG A 48 7.88 -4.53 -16.02
CA ARG A 48 8.97 -4.02 -15.16
C ARG A 48 9.76 -2.92 -15.86
N ALA A 49 10.07 -3.10 -17.15
CA ALA A 49 10.80 -2.10 -17.94
C ALA A 49 10.00 -0.80 -18.05
N ASN A 50 8.73 -0.89 -18.44
CA ASN A 50 7.83 0.26 -18.55
C ASN A 50 7.66 0.98 -17.21
N ARG A 51 7.48 0.24 -16.10
CA ARG A 51 7.39 0.86 -14.78
C ARG A 51 8.66 1.65 -14.42
N LYS A 52 9.85 1.12 -14.71
CA LYS A 52 11.11 1.86 -14.45
C LYS A 52 11.12 3.17 -15.24
N LEU A 53 10.69 3.16 -16.50
CA LEU A 53 10.62 4.37 -17.33
C LEU A 53 9.62 5.40 -16.78
N TYR A 54 8.38 5.00 -16.47
CA TYR A 54 7.35 5.90 -15.96
C TYR A 54 7.67 6.44 -14.58
N THR A 55 8.11 5.59 -13.65
CA THR A 55 8.47 6.05 -12.29
C THR A 55 9.65 7.02 -12.28
N SER A 56 10.64 6.82 -13.16
CA SER A 56 11.76 7.76 -13.31
C SER A 56 11.35 9.09 -13.95
N ARG A 57 10.34 9.09 -14.83
CA ARG A 57 9.89 10.30 -15.53
C ARG A 57 8.84 11.10 -14.76
N GLU A 58 7.94 10.41 -14.08
CA GLU A 58 6.72 11.00 -13.53
C GLU A 58 6.71 11.03 -12.00
N GLY A 59 7.67 10.37 -11.34
CA GLY A 59 7.68 10.23 -9.88
C GLY A 59 6.50 9.41 -9.33
N ALA A 60 5.74 8.73 -10.19
CA ALA A 60 4.49 8.05 -9.87
C ALA A 60 4.71 6.62 -9.31
N ALA A 61 5.59 6.47 -8.31
CA ALA A 61 5.80 5.18 -7.65
C ALA A 61 4.54 4.77 -6.85
N GLY A 62 4.03 3.55 -7.06
CA GLY A 62 2.93 2.96 -6.29
C GLY A 62 1.55 2.96 -6.95
N GLY A 63 1.40 3.54 -8.15
CA GLY A 63 0.13 3.56 -8.88
C GLY A 63 -0.30 2.20 -9.46
N ASP A 64 0.60 1.21 -9.49
CA ASP A 64 0.39 -0.11 -10.10
C ASP A 64 0.00 -1.20 -9.09
N ALA A 65 -0.48 -0.82 -7.90
CA ALA A 65 -0.79 -1.72 -6.77
C ALA A 65 0.38 -2.62 -6.32
N ARG A 66 1.59 -2.34 -6.81
CA ARG A 66 2.87 -2.91 -6.38
C ARG A 66 3.38 -2.05 -5.21
N PRO A 67 4.09 -2.64 -4.22
CA PRO A 67 4.80 -1.85 -3.23
C PRO A 67 5.65 -0.78 -3.92
N ALA A 68 5.31 0.49 -3.67
CA ALA A 68 6.12 1.62 -4.07
C ALA A 68 7.42 1.53 -3.27
N GLY A 69 8.48 0.96 -3.86
CA GLY A 69 9.81 1.09 -3.29
C GLY A 69 10.11 2.58 -3.16
N GLY A 70 10.30 3.05 -1.92
CA GLY A 70 10.60 4.45 -1.64
C GLY A 70 11.87 4.88 -2.38
N GLY A 71 11.75 5.93 -3.18
CA GLY A 71 12.83 6.51 -3.95
C GLY A 71 13.88 7.18 -3.06
N CYS A 72 14.78 6.40 -2.49
CA CYS A 72 16.17 6.80 -2.28
C CYS A 72 16.97 5.86 -3.19
N GLY A 73 17.47 6.39 -4.31
CA GLY A 73 18.00 5.64 -5.46
C GLY A 73 19.24 4.77 -5.22
N CYS A 74 19.14 3.80 -4.31
CA CYS A 74 20.12 2.74 -4.13
C CYS A 74 19.59 1.46 -4.78
N SER A 75 20.42 0.91 -5.66
CA SER A 75 20.14 -0.23 -6.54
C SER A 75 19.42 -1.40 -5.83
N ASN A 76 18.39 -1.91 -6.50
CA ASN A 76 18.25 -3.36 -6.66
C ASN A 76 19.20 -3.82 -7.76
#